data_AF-A0A1S2VB93-F1
#
_entry.id   AF-A0A1S2VB93-F1
#
_cell.length_a   1.000
_cell.length_b   1.000
_cell.length_c   1.000
_cell.angle_alpha   90.00
_cell.angle_beta   90.00
_cell.angle_gamma   90.00
#
_symmetry.space_group_name_H-M   'P 1'
#
loop_
_entity.id
_entity.type
_entity.pdbx_description
1 polymer ?
#
loop_
_entity_poly.entity_id
_entity_poly.type
_entity_poly.pdbx_seq_one_letter_code
_entity_poly.pdbx_strand_id
1 'polypeptide(L)'
;MGPFGSGTSPDQTSPNSLLGTAAHVNNSDNAIWYAPVMNLDYVRGQPAIESKYIIVDDASVIGLYRYDSSDTTTADNGTVLVTIDGRRYKPVTDRTGNTAGRPGTVGLPTGYQYYDTQIGKPIWWNGTAWKDASGTTV
;
A
#
# COMPACT_ATOMS: atom_id res chain seq x y z
N MET A 1 -22.98 -1.35 -66.52
CA MET A 1 -22.72 -2.48 -65.61
C MET A 1 -21.23 -2.79 -65.66
N GLY A 2 -20.55 -2.64 -64.52
CA GLY A 2 -19.18 -3.09 -64.28
C GLY A 2 -18.97 -3.09 -62.77
N PRO A 3 -18.60 -4.21 -62.13
CA PRO A 3 -18.47 -4.26 -60.69
C PRO A 3 -17.07 -3.79 -60.28
N PHE A 4 -16.99 -2.71 -59.51
CA PHE A 4 -15.77 -2.34 -58.80
C PHE A 4 -15.67 -3.22 -57.55
N GLY A 5 -14.79 -4.22 -57.58
CA GLY A 5 -14.29 -4.84 -56.36
C GLY A 5 -13.20 -3.97 -55.74
N SER A 6 -13.19 -3.87 -54.41
CA SER A 6 -11.98 -3.76 -53.57
C SER A 6 -12.33 -3.12 -52.22
N GLY A 7 -12.28 -3.92 -51.16
CA GLY A 7 -12.14 -3.42 -49.79
C GLY A 7 -13.28 -3.78 -48.85
N THR A 8 -13.50 -5.07 -48.58
CA THR A 8 -13.89 -5.43 -47.20
C THR A 8 -12.70 -5.05 -46.34
N SER A 9 -12.74 -3.85 -45.75
CA SER A 9 -11.73 -3.42 -44.78
C SER A 9 -11.54 -4.55 -43.77
N PRO A 10 -10.29 -4.95 -43.48
CA PRO A 10 -10.03 -6.04 -42.56
C PRO A 10 -10.66 -5.74 -41.21
N ASP A 11 -11.18 -6.80 -40.61
CA ASP A 11 -11.65 -6.92 -39.25
C ASP A 11 -11.25 -5.74 -38.36
N GLN A 12 -12.27 -5.01 -37.90
CA GLN A 12 -12.18 -4.31 -36.62
C GLN A 12 -11.82 -5.37 -35.58
N THR A 13 -10.51 -5.60 -35.39
CA THR A 13 -10.00 -6.30 -34.24
C THR A 13 -10.59 -5.58 -33.05
N SER A 14 -11.53 -6.24 -32.40
CA SER A 14 -12.06 -5.85 -31.11
C SER A 14 -10.90 -5.38 -30.23
N PRO A 15 -11.08 -4.33 -29.41
CA PRO A 15 -10.00 -3.76 -28.59
C PRO A 15 -9.43 -4.73 -27.54
N ASN A 16 -9.78 -6.02 -27.58
CA ASN A 16 -9.32 -7.05 -26.66
C ASN A 16 -8.03 -7.77 -27.09
N SER A 17 -7.36 -7.39 -28.19
CA SER A 17 -6.06 -7.98 -28.57
C SER A 17 -4.85 -7.42 -27.81
N LEU A 18 -5.06 -6.64 -26.75
CA LEU A 18 -4.01 -6.24 -25.78
C LEU A 18 -4.03 -7.09 -24.50
N LEU A 19 -4.77 -8.21 -24.47
CA LEU A 19 -4.66 -9.23 -23.43
C LEU A 19 -3.55 -10.24 -23.73
N GLY A 20 -2.48 -9.77 -24.38
CA GLY A 20 -1.20 -10.49 -24.43
C GLY A 20 -0.61 -10.49 -23.04
N THR A 21 -0.72 -11.61 -22.33
CA THR A 21 -0.09 -11.84 -21.03
C THR A 21 -0.32 -10.69 -20.06
N ALA A 22 -1.59 -10.46 -19.68
CA ALA A 22 -1.79 -9.85 -18.37
C ALA A 22 -1.22 -10.86 -17.37
N ALA A 23 0.06 -10.68 -17.02
CA ALA A 23 0.59 -11.22 -15.79
C ALA A 23 -0.49 -11.00 -14.74
N HIS A 24 -0.79 -12.01 -13.95
CA HIS A 24 -1.58 -11.80 -12.75
C HIS A 24 -0.81 -10.79 -11.91
N VAL A 25 -1.07 -9.50 -12.13
CA VAL A 25 -0.42 -8.45 -11.38
C VAL A 25 -1.12 -8.53 -10.06
N ASN A 26 -0.41 -9.07 -9.06
CA ASN A 26 -0.89 -9.07 -7.70
C ASN A 26 -1.23 -7.62 -7.36
N ASN A 27 -2.52 -7.32 -7.35
CA ASN A 27 -3.06 -5.96 -7.24
C ASN A 27 -2.75 -5.33 -5.86
N SER A 28 -2.09 -6.09 -4.98
CA SER A 28 -1.55 -5.65 -3.70
C SER A 28 -0.28 -4.78 -3.83
N ASP A 29 0.54 -4.97 -4.86
CA ASP A 29 1.81 -4.23 -5.05
C ASP A 29 1.70 -3.07 -6.05
N ASN A 30 0.71 -3.11 -6.97
CA ASN A 30 0.49 -2.02 -7.92
C ASN A 30 -0.10 -0.74 -7.31
N ALA A 31 -0.72 -0.82 -6.13
CA ALA A 31 -1.34 0.32 -5.48
C ALA A 31 -0.34 1.39 -4.99
N ILE A 32 0.94 1.03 -4.83
CA ILE A 32 2.01 1.97 -4.45
C ILE A 32 2.38 2.88 -5.64
N TRP A 33 2.35 2.34 -6.87
CA TRP A 33 2.70 3.07 -8.08
C TRP A 33 1.69 4.17 -8.46
N TYR A 34 0.48 4.09 -7.93
CA TYR A 34 -0.59 5.08 -8.13
C TYR A 34 -0.96 5.85 -6.85
N ALA A 35 -0.12 5.78 -5.81
CA ALA A 35 -0.37 6.52 -4.58
C ALA A 35 -0.30 8.04 -4.85
N PRO A 36 -1.35 8.81 -4.52
CA PRO A 36 -1.33 10.26 -4.72
C PRO A 36 -0.30 10.90 -3.78
N VAL A 37 0.45 11.87 -4.31
CA VAL A 37 1.33 12.74 -3.53
C VAL A 37 0.51 13.93 -3.01
N MET A 38 0.53 14.14 -1.70
CA MET A 38 -0.28 15.15 -1.03
C MET A 38 0.55 15.88 0.04
N ASN A 39 0.19 17.12 0.34
CA ASN A 39 0.73 17.81 1.50
C ASN A 39 -0.04 17.40 2.77
N LEU A 40 0.57 17.65 3.93
CA LEU A 40 0.04 17.22 5.21
C LEU A 40 -1.33 17.85 5.55
N ASP A 41 -1.51 19.13 5.26
CA ASP A 41 -2.75 19.86 5.52
C ASP A 41 -3.91 19.31 4.68
N TYR A 42 -3.63 18.94 3.43
CA TYR A 42 -4.62 18.32 2.55
C TYR A 42 -5.06 16.98 3.12
N VAL A 43 -4.12 16.14 3.58
CA VAL A 43 -4.47 14.85 4.21
C VAL A 43 -5.42 15.06 5.40
N ARG A 44 -5.11 16.00 6.30
CA ARG A 44 -5.91 16.28 7.49
C ARG A 44 -7.26 16.94 7.18
N GLY A 45 -7.35 17.71 6.10
CA GLY A 45 -8.56 18.42 5.70
C GLY A 45 -9.56 17.60 4.86
N GLN A 46 -9.16 16.45 4.32
CA GLN A 46 -10.03 15.66 3.44
C GLN A 46 -10.99 14.75 4.23
N PRO A 47 -12.30 14.70 3.88
CA PRO A 47 -13.30 13.87 4.54
C PRO A 47 -13.32 12.41 4.09
N ALA A 48 -12.47 12.01 3.14
CA ALA A 48 -12.15 10.62 2.81
C ALA A 48 -11.14 10.61 1.66
N ILE A 49 -9.90 10.22 1.95
CA ILE A 49 -8.99 9.79 0.89
C ILE A 49 -9.32 8.32 0.59
N GLU A 50 -9.76 8.00 -0.63
CA GLU A 50 -10.14 6.64 -1.04
C GLU A 50 -8.93 5.74 -1.36
N SER A 51 -7.74 6.33 -1.44
CA SER A 51 -6.50 5.61 -1.75
C SER A 51 -6.01 4.82 -0.53
N LYS A 52 -5.70 3.54 -0.73
CA LYS A 52 -5.11 2.68 0.31
C LYS A 52 -3.70 3.13 0.72
N TYR A 53 -2.95 3.68 -0.23
CA TYR A 53 -1.62 4.24 -0.01
C TYR A 53 -1.61 5.69 -0.42
N ILE A 54 -0.85 6.51 0.30
CA ILE A 54 -0.65 7.92 0.01
C ILE A 54 0.83 8.24 0.19
N ILE A 55 1.34 9.19 -0.58
CA ILE A 55 2.67 9.76 -0.33
C ILE A 55 2.44 11.14 0.26
N VAL A 56 3.05 11.41 1.40
CA VAL A 56 3.08 12.75 1.98
C VAL A 56 4.43 13.36 1.67
N ASP A 57 4.40 14.56 1.11
CA ASP A 57 5.59 15.36 0.81
C ASP A 57 5.39 16.75 1.42
N ASP A 58 5.74 16.88 2.70
CA ASP A 58 5.71 18.13 3.45
C ASP A 58 6.97 18.27 4.32
N ALA A 59 7.39 19.50 4.62
CA ALA A 59 8.62 19.76 5.37
C ALA A 59 8.66 19.08 6.75
N SER A 60 7.51 18.84 7.35
CA SER A 60 7.39 18.22 8.68
C SER A 60 7.19 16.69 8.63
N VAL A 61 6.70 16.17 7.50
CA VAL A 61 6.28 14.77 7.34
C VAL A 61 6.49 14.37 5.88
N ILE A 62 7.40 13.43 5.64
CA ILE A 62 7.66 12.89 4.29
C ILE A 62 7.64 11.36 4.35
N GLY A 63 6.88 10.72 3.47
CA GLY A 63 6.92 9.27 3.33
C GLY A 63 5.71 8.64 2.68
N LEU A 64 5.79 7.31 2.49
CA LEU A 64 4.68 6.48 2.07
C LEU A 64 3.85 6.09 3.30
N TYR A 65 2.54 6.31 3.24
CA TYR A 65 1.60 5.95 4.28
C TYR A 65 0.55 5.01 3.74
N ARG A 66 0.02 4.15 4.60
CA ARG A 66 -1.04 3.21 4.32
C ARG A 66 -2.23 3.46 5.23
N TYR A 67 -3.43 3.39 4.67
CA TYR A 67 -4.67 3.39 5.43
C TYR A 67 -4.75 2.15 6.34
N ASP A 68 -4.93 2.39 7.63
CA ASP A 68 -5.22 1.40 8.65
C ASP A 68 -6.72 1.46 9.01
N SER A 69 -7.50 0.52 8.48
CA SER A 69 -8.94 0.45 8.68
C SER A 69 -9.37 -0.09 10.05
N SER A 70 -8.45 -0.68 10.83
CA SER A 70 -8.78 -1.23 12.15
C SER A 70 -8.38 -0.30 13.28
N ASP A 71 -7.49 0.66 13.03
CA ASP A 71 -7.23 1.74 13.96
C ASP A 71 -8.33 2.81 13.86
N THR A 72 -9.13 2.91 14.92
CA THR A 72 -10.20 3.91 15.05
C THR A 72 -9.99 4.85 16.23
N THR A 73 -8.85 4.76 16.91
CA THR A 73 -8.63 5.42 18.21
C THR A 73 -7.37 6.27 18.27
N THR A 74 -6.32 5.96 17.50
CA THR A 74 -5.07 6.73 17.55
C THR A 74 -5.30 8.17 17.08
N ALA A 75 -4.85 9.14 17.87
CA ALA A 75 -4.90 10.55 17.53
C ALA A 75 -3.80 10.91 16.51
N ASP A 76 -4.00 12.03 15.80
CA ASP A 76 -2.94 12.58 14.95
C ASP A 76 -1.74 12.99 15.82
N ASN A 77 -0.55 12.51 15.44
CA ASN A 77 0.68 12.78 16.16
C ASN A 77 1.89 12.99 15.22
N GLY A 78 1.63 13.30 13.94
CA GLY A 78 2.67 13.44 12.91
C GLY A 78 3.26 12.11 12.41
N THR A 79 3.13 11.03 13.18
CA THR A 79 3.42 9.65 12.70
C THR A 79 2.15 8.99 12.19
N VAL A 80 1.05 9.11 12.91
CA VAL A 80 -0.28 8.73 12.42
C VAL A 80 -0.95 9.99 11.92
N LEU A 81 -1.37 9.98 10.66
CA LEU A 81 -2.08 11.09 10.03
C LEU A 81 -3.56 10.78 10.07
N VAL A 82 -4.35 11.70 10.60
CA VAL A 82 -5.80 11.51 10.75
C VAL A 82 -6.53 12.51 9.88
N THR A 83 -7.37 11.99 8.99
CA THR A 83 -8.27 12.79 8.15
C THR A 83 -9.44 13.34 8.97
N ILE A 84 -10.20 14.31 8.45
CA ILE A 84 -11.32 14.92 9.19
C ILE A 84 -12.47 13.93 9.46
N ASP A 85 -12.61 12.88 8.65
CA ASP A 85 -13.55 11.76 8.87
C ASP A 85 -13.00 10.66 9.81
N GLY A 86 -11.77 10.82 10.29
CA GLY A 86 -11.15 9.92 11.25
C GLY A 86 -10.47 8.69 10.63
N ARG A 87 -10.18 8.68 9.33
CA ARG A 87 -9.30 7.64 8.75
C ARG A 87 -7.87 7.86 9.21
N ARG A 88 -7.18 6.78 9.56
CA ARG A 88 -5.78 6.81 10.01
C ARG A 88 -4.85 6.25 8.96
N TYR A 89 -3.87 7.06 8.59
CA TYR A 89 -2.78 6.69 7.72
C TYR A 89 -1.51 6.53 8.54
N LYS A 90 -0.88 5.37 8.44
CA LYS A 90 0.35 5.03 9.16
C LYS A 90 1.50 4.88 8.18
N PRO A 91 2.74 5.27 8.55
CA PRO A 91 3.88 5.11 7.68
C PRO A 91 4.04 3.64 7.35
N VAL A 92 4.39 3.38 6.09
CA VAL A 92 4.92 2.08 5.70
C VAL A 92 6.34 2.04 6.27
N THR A 93 6.48 1.51 7.48
CA THR A 93 7.75 1.53 8.20
C THR A 93 8.74 0.56 7.59
N ASP A 94 10.01 0.96 7.64
CA ASP A 94 11.16 0.17 7.24
C ASP A 94 11.15 -1.19 7.92
N ARG A 95 11.70 -2.20 7.23
CA ARG A 95 11.78 -3.58 7.72
C ARG A 95 12.82 -3.75 8.85
N THR A 96 13.10 -2.71 9.64
CA THR A 96 14.08 -2.69 10.73
C THR A 96 13.77 -1.62 11.78
N GLY A 97 14.17 -1.85 13.03
CA GLY A 97 14.03 -0.89 14.15
C GLY A 97 13.96 -1.62 15.49
N ASN A 98 13.60 -0.94 16.59
CA ASN A 98 13.54 -1.58 17.92
C ASN A 98 12.19 -2.29 18.14
N THR A 99 12.00 -2.96 19.29
CA THR A 99 10.76 -3.70 19.57
C THR A 99 9.51 -2.81 19.52
N ALA A 100 9.61 -1.54 19.94
CA ALA A 100 8.53 -0.58 19.88
C ALA A 100 8.23 -0.07 18.45
N GLY A 101 9.20 -0.18 17.54
CA GLY A 101 9.09 0.21 16.13
C GLY A 101 8.58 -0.89 15.21
N ARG A 102 8.26 -2.08 15.73
CA ARG A 102 7.64 -3.15 14.95
C ARG A 102 6.32 -2.64 14.33
N PRO A 103 6.05 -2.88 13.04
CA PRO A 103 4.81 -2.44 12.40
C PRO A 103 3.58 -2.97 13.15
N GLY A 104 2.52 -2.16 13.18
CA GLY A 104 1.22 -2.59 13.67
C GLY A 104 0.73 -3.85 12.94
N THR A 105 0.00 -4.70 13.64
CA THR A 105 -0.41 -6.03 13.16
C THR A 105 -1.56 -5.99 12.14
N VAL A 106 -2.21 -4.84 11.98
CA VAL A 106 -3.34 -4.67 11.08
C VAL A 106 -2.86 -4.58 9.63
N GLY A 107 -3.38 -5.48 8.80
CA GLY A 107 -3.08 -5.49 7.38
C GLY A 107 -1.63 -5.87 7.06
N LEU A 108 -0.86 -6.31 8.06
CA LEU A 108 0.48 -6.83 7.90
C LEU A 108 0.39 -8.25 7.30
N PRO A 109 0.95 -8.51 6.11
CA PRO A 109 0.84 -9.81 5.49
C PRO A 109 1.60 -10.87 6.30
N THR A 110 1.05 -12.08 6.40
CA THR A 110 1.80 -13.22 6.93
C THR A 110 3.09 -13.42 6.11
N GLY A 111 4.20 -13.66 6.81
CA GLY A 111 5.54 -13.70 6.23
C GLY A 111 6.24 -12.35 6.17
N TYR A 112 5.61 -11.26 6.61
CA TYR A 112 6.28 -9.96 6.70
C TYR A 112 7.49 -10.06 7.63
N GLN A 113 8.66 -9.69 7.12
CA GLN A 113 9.93 -9.72 7.84
C GLN A 113 10.26 -8.35 8.43
N TYR A 114 10.74 -8.35 9.67
CA TYR A 114 11.26 -7.18 10.36
C TYR A 114 12.56 -7.54 11.08
N TYR A 115 13.59 -6.71 10.99
CA TYR A 115 14.81 -6.85 11.80
C TYR A 115 14.66 -6.04 13.08
N ASP A 116 14.44 -6.74 14.19
CA ASP A 116 14.34 -6.08 15.48
C ASP A 116 15.73 -5.91 16.09
N THR A 117 16.21 -4.67 16.06
CA THR A 117 17.52 -4.21 16.55
C THR A 117 17.66 -4.30 18.07
N GLN A 118 16.56 -4.34 18.83
CA GLN A 118 16.61 -4.47 20.30
C GLN A 118 16.91 -5.91 20.72
N ILE A 119 16.34 -6.87 20.00
CA ILE A 119 16.65 -8.30 20.19
C ILE A 119 17.76 -8.80 19.25
N GLY A 120 18.22 -7.95 18.32
CA GLY A 120 19.33 -8.21 17.41
C GLY A 120 19.07 -9.29 16.35
N LYS A 121 17.80 -9.59 16.01
CA LYS A 121 17.47 -10.69 15.10
C LYS A 121 16.28 -10.40 14.17
N PRO A 122 16.26 -11.00 12.96
CA PRO A 122 15.08 -10.98 12.12
C PRO A 122 13.94 -11.78 12.75
N ILE A 123 12.73 -11.26 12.59
CA ILE A 123 11.47 -11.85 13.01
C ILE A 123 10.45 -11.76 11.86
N TRP A 124 9.49 -12.67 11.85
CA TRP A 124 8.44 -12.76 10.84
C TRP A 124 7.06 -12.75 11.48
N TRP A 125 6.16 -11.96 10.92
CA TRP A 125 4.76 -11.97 11.30
C TRP A 125 4.09 -13.24 10.77
N ASN A 126 3.54 -14.08 11.65
CA ASN A 126 2.84 -15.30 11.21
C ASN A 126 1.33 -15.09 11.00
N GLY A 127 0.82 -13.87 11.14
CA GLY A 127 -0.61 -13.54 11.13
C GLY A 127 -1.21 -13.29 12.52
N THR A 128 -0.55 -13.74 13.59
CA THR A 128 -1.02 -13.59 14.99
C THR A 128 0.06 -13.13 15.97
N ALA A 129 1.32 -13.46 15.71
CA ALA A 129 2.47 -13.13 16.53
C ALA A 129 3.73 -12.95 15.69
N TRP A 130 4.69 -12.22 16.24
CA TRP A 130 6.04 -12.17 15.70
C TRP A 130 6.80 -13.44 16.11
N LYS A 131 7.39 -14.11 15.14
CA LYS A 131 8.15 -15.36 15.33
C LYS A 131 9.60 -15.16 14.91
N ASP A 132 10.53 -15.76 15.63
CA ASP A 132 11.90 -15.90 15.15
C ASP A 132 12.07 -17.10 14.21
N ALA A 133 13.29 -17.30 13.71
CA ALA A 133 13.63 -18.39 12.79
C ALA A 133 13.41 -19.80 13.37
N SER A 134 13.36 -19.94 14.70
CA SER A 134 13.04 -21.21 15.38
C SER A 134 11.54 -21.42 15.61
N GLY A 135 10.69 -20.45 15.26
CA GLY A 135 9.24 -20.50 15.50
C GLY A 135 8.81 -20.04 16.90
N THR A 136 9.74 -19.53 17.70
CA THR A 136 9.48 -18.99 19.04
C THR A 136 8.83 -17.60 18.94
N THR A 137 7.81 -17.33 19.77
CA THR A 137 7.18 -16.00 19.84
C THR A 137 8.12 -14.98 20.48
N VAL A 138 8.17 -13.76 19.96
CA VAL A 138 9.04 -12.66 20.40
C VAL A 138 8.30 -11.35 20.61
#